data_AF-A0A7C9TME9-F1
#
_entry.id   AF-A0A7C9TME9-F1
#
_cell.length_a   1.000
_cell.length_b   1.000
_cell.length_c   1.000
_cell.angle_alpha   90.00
_cell.angle_beta   90.00
_cell.angle_gamma   90.00
#
_symmetry.space_group_name_H-M   'P 1'
#
loop_
_entity.id
_entity.type
_entity.pdbx_description
1 polymer ?
#
loop_
_entity_poly.entity_id
_entity_poly.type
_entity_poly.pdbx_seq_one_letter_code
_entity_poly.pdbx_strand_id
1 'polypeptide(L)'
;MHKFLTLAALAAFTLGAQAQPASAPAGKTGEKPHKCVAEAQAKGLSGDAAKEAIKACREEKKVKVAEHAKKKEACEAEVKGQGLKDKEALAAFKACMKKD
;
A
#
# COMPACT_ATOMS: atom_id res chain seq x y z
N MET A 1 -0.41 -37.51 47.75
CA MET A 1 0.44 -38.73 47.73
C MET A 1 0.13 -39.48 46.45
N HIS A 2 1.18 -39.80 45.68
CA HIS A 2 1.12 -40.49 44.39
C HIS A 2 0.60 -41.92 44.48
N LYS A 3 -0.14 -42.34 43.44
CA LYS A 3 -0.30 -43.68 42.84
C LYS A 3 -1.54 -43.55 41.93
N PHE A 4 -1.52 -43.85 40.64
CA PHE A 4 -1.12 -45.09 40.00
C PHE A 4 -0.72 -44.84 38.53
N LEU A 5 0.39 -45.47 38.13
CA LEU A 5 0.72 -45.82 36.75
C LEU A 5 -0.21 -46.96 36.30
N THR A 6 -0.87 -46.84 35.14
CA THR A 6 -1.23 -48.00 34.31
C THR A 6 -1.29 -47.63 32.83
N LEU A 7 -0.79 -48.60 32.05
CA LEU A 7 -0.49 -48.64 30.63
C LEU A 7 -1.62 -48.27 29.66
N ALA A 8 -1.17 -47.67 28.55
CA ALA A 8 -1.45 -48.00 27.15
C ALA A 8 -2.89 -48.39 26.74
N ALA A 9 -3.48 -47.53 25.92
CA ALA A 9 -4.40 -47.96 24.86
C ALA A 9 -4.08 -47.19 23.58
N LEU A 10 -3.58 -47.93 22.57
CA LEU A 10 -3.70 -47.57 21.17
C LEU A 10 -5.18 -47.29 20.87
N ALA A 11 -5.47 -46.16 20.22
CA ALA A 11 -6.33 -46.09 19.04
C ALA A 11 -6.76 -44.64 18.82
N ALA A 12 -6.44 -44.15 17.62
CA ALA A 12 -7.33 -43.43 16.72
C ALA A 12 -6.56 -42.27 16.08
N PHE A 13 -5.97 -42.59 14.92
CA PHE A 13 -5.88 -41.66 13.81
C PHE A 13 -7.31 -41.18 13.50
N THR A 14 -7.80 -40.16 14.20
CA THR A 14 -8.88 -39.34 13.67
C THR A 14 -8.23 -38.31 12.77
N LEU A 15 -8.37 -38.56 11.47
CA LEU A 15 -8.12 -37.66 10.37
C LEU A 15 -9.05 -36.43 10.51
N GLY A 16 -8.78 -35.58 11.49
CA GLY A 16 -9.33 -34.25 11.59
C GLY A 16 -8.48 -33.36 10.71
N ALA A 17 -8.94 -33.08 9.50
CA ALA A 17 -8.50 -31.94 8.71
C ALA A 17 -8.88 -30.66 9.48
N GLN A 18 -8.14 -30.39 10.54
CA GLN A 18 -8.11 -29.11 11.21
C GLN A 18 -7.49 -28.13 10.22
N ALA A 19 -8.36 -27.30 9.66
CA ALA A 19 -8.00 -26.12 8.89
C ALA A 19 -6.81 -25.44 9.57
N GLN A 20 -5.65 -25.54 8.95
CA GLN A 20 -4.46 -24.85 9.41
C GLN A 20 -4.76 -23.36 9.28
N PRO A 21 -4.83 -22.57 10.37
CA PRO A 21 -4.75 -21.14 10.23
C PRO A 21 -3.45 -20.84 9.51
N ALA A 22 -3.58 -20.07 8.44
CA ALA A 22 -2.50 -19.59 7.62
C ALA A 22 -1.28 -19.21 8.48
N SER A 23 -0.20 -19.96 8.31
CA SER A 23 1.13 -19.53 8.70
C SER A 23 1.52 -18.37 7.80
N ALA A 24 0.97 -17.18 8.05
CA ALA A 24 1.56 -15.94 7.59
C ALA A 24 2.75 -15.68 8.52
N PRO A 25 4.00 -15.78 8.04
CA PRO A 25 5.14 -15.44 8.86
C PRO A 25 5.06 -13.96 9.21
N ALA A 26 5.37 -13.72 10.48
CA ALA A 26 5.53 -12.43 11.10
C ALA A 26 6.31 -11.45 10.21
N GLY A 27 5.71 -10.29 9.99
CA GLY A 27 6.36 -9.10 9.45
C GLY A 27 5.80 -7.86 10.13
N LYS A 28 5.79 -7.84 11.48
CA LYS A 28 5.64 -6.59 12.22
C LYS A 28 6.97 -5.85 12.20
N THR A 29 7.30 -5.25 11.06
CA THR A 29 8.28 -4.17 11.01
C THR A 29 7.49 -2.88 11.15
N GLY A 30 7.74 -2.14 12.24
CA GLY A 30 7.10 -0.87 12.59
C GLY A 30 7.44 0.28 11.65
N GLU A 31 7.58 0.03 10.36
CA GLU A 31 7.68 1.03 9.31
C GLU A 31 6.28 1.26 8.75
N LYS A 32 5.80 2.51 8.78
CA LYS A 32 4.50 2.85 8.16
C LYS A 32 4.48 2.29 6.74
N PRO A 33 3.57 1.36 6.39
CA PRO A 33 3.60 0.73 5.08
C PRO A 33 3.47 1.83 4.02
N HIS A 34 4.35 1.78 3.01
CA HIS A 34 4.25 2.62 1.82
C HIS A 34 2.79 2.66 1.35
N LYS A 35 2.25 3.83 0.96
CA LYS A 35 0.82 4.02 0.67
C LYS A 35 0.18 2.89 -0.16
N CYS A 36 0.88 2.42 -1.20
CA CYS A 36 0.45 1.28 -2.02
C CYS A 36 0.38 -0.08 -1.29
N VAL A 37 1.30 -0.32 -0.36
CA VAL A 37 1.31 -1.52 0.51
C VAL A 37 0.17 -1.45 1.52
N ALA A 38 -0.13 -0.26 2.04
CA ALA A 38 -1.28 -0.04 2.92
C ALA A 38 -2.60 -0.26 2.16
N GLU A 39 -2.70 0.22 0.91
CA GLU A 39 -3.89 0.00 0.07
C GLU A 39 -4.07 -1.47 -0.33
N ALA A 40 -2.99 -2.20 -0.63
CA ALA A 40 -3.06 -3.63 -0.91
C ALA A 40 -3.50 -4.43 0.33
N GLN A 41 -2.96 -4.10 1.51
CA GLN A 41 -3.38 -4.72 2.78
C GLN A 41 -4.81 -4.36 3.17
N ALA A 42 -5.25 -3.12 2.96
CA ALA A 42 -6.63 -2.70 3.21
C ALA A 42 -7.63 -3.44 2.30
N LYS A 43 -7.20 -3.87 1.11
CA LYS A 43 -7.96 -4.74 0.21
C LYS A 43 -7.86 -6.23 0.55
N GLY A 44 -7.17 -6.60 1.63
CA GLY A 44 -6.97 -7.99 2.04
C GLY A 44 -6.11 -8.81 1.08
N LEU A 45 -5.37 -8.16 0.18
CA LEU A 45 -4.54 -8.86 -0.81
C LEU A 45 -3.29 -9.43 -0.14
N SER A 46 -2.97 -10.68 -0.47
CA SER A 46 -1.80 -11.40 0.06
C SER A 46 -1.06 -12.13 -1.06
N GLY A 47 0.18 -12.54 -0.82
CA GLY A 47 0.98 -13.31 -1.78
C GLY A 47 1.21 -12.56 -3.09
N ASP A 48 1.00 -13.25 -4.21
CA ASP A 48 1.24 -12.72 -5.56
C ASP A 48 0.29 -11.57 -5.92
N ALA A 49 -0.99 -11.67 -5.52
CA ALA A 49 -1.99 -10.63 -5.74
C ALA A 49 -1.63 -9.30 -5.04
N ALA A 50 -0.98 -9.36 -3.88
CA ALA A 50 -0.48 -8.16 -3.21
C ALA A 50 0.68 -7.51 -3.97
N LYS A 51 1.60 -8.33 -4.51
CA LYS A 51 2.75 -7.83 -5.30
C LYS A 51 2.28 -7.11 -6.55
N GLU A 52 1.35 -7.71 -7.29
CA GLU A 52 0.79 -7.11 -8.50
C GLU A 52 0.00 -5.83 -8.20
N ALA A 53 -0.79 -5.81 -7.13
CA ALA A 53 -1.50 -4.60 -6.71
C ALA A 53 -0.56 -3.47 -6.28
N ILE A 54 0.52 -3.78 -5.55
CA ILE A 54 1.53 -2.79 -5.15
C ILE A 54 2.26 -2.26 -6.39
N LYS A 55 2.59 -3.13 -7.36
CA LYS A 55 3.23 -2.75 -8.62
C LYS A 55 2.32 -1.83 -9.43
N ALA A 56 1.08 -2.22 -9.66
CA ALA A 56 0.08 -1.40 -10.36
C ALA A 56 -0.13 -0.05 -9.68
N CYS A 57 -0.24 -0.01 -8.34
CA CYS A 57 -0.34 1.25 -7.60
C CYS A 57 0.90 2.14 -7.79
N ARG A 58 2.11 1.57 -7.78
CA ARG A 58 3.34 2.35 -8.04
C ARG A 58 3.37 2.90 -9.46
N GLU A 59 2.93 2.13 -10.45
CA GLU A 59 2.87 2.59 -11.85
C GLU A 59 1.83 3.70 -12.02
N GLU A 60 0.62 3.53 -11.49
CA GLU A 60 -0.41 4.58 -11.50
C GLU A 60 0.11 5.86 -10.83
N LYS A 61 0.82 5.72 -9.71
CA LYS A 61 1.42 6.86 -9.00
C LYS A 61 2.54 7.51 -9.81
N LYS A 62 3.34 6.74 -10.57
CA LYS A 62 4.33 7.30 -11.52
C LYS A 62 3.64 8.10 -12.63
N VAL A 63 2.56 7.56 -13.20
CA VAL A 63 1.78 8.27 -14.23
C VAL A 63 1.21 9.57 -13.67
N LYS A 64 0.56 9.52 -12.50
CA LYS A 64 0.02 10.71 -11.83
C LYS A 64 1.09 11.74 -11.47
N VAL A 65 2.27 11.30 -11.04
CA VAL A 65 3.41 12.19 -10.78
C VAL A 65 3.94 12.82 -12.07
N ALA A 66 4.03 12.05 -13.16
CA ALA A 66 4.46 12.56 -14.46
C ALA A 66 3.45 13.57 -15.03
N GLU A 67 2.15 13.31 -14.92
CA GLU A 67 1.09 14.26 -15.30
C GLU A 67 1.11 15.52 -14.44
N HIS A 68 1.24 15.38 -13.13
CA HIS A 68 1.38 16.51 -12.22
C HIS A 68 2.65 17.33 -12.52
N ALA A 69 3.76 16.68 -12.89
CA ALA A 69 4.98 17.37 -13.31
C ALA A 69 4.76 18.16 -14.61
N LYS A 70 4.13 17.56 -15.62
CA LYS A 70 3.77 18.27 -16.86
C LYS A 70 2.84 19.45 -16.62
N LYS A 71 1.79 19.27 -15.81
CA LYS A 71 0.85 20.34 -15.44
C LYS A 71 1.57 21.47 -14.71
N LYS A 72 2.49 21.12 -13.81
CA LYS A 72 3.35 22.07 -13.10
C LYS A 72 4.19 22.89 -14.07
N GLU A 73 4.90 22.25 -15.00
CA GLU A 73 5.73 22.92 -16.00
C GLU A 73 4.91 23.83 -16.92
N ALA A 74 3.73 23.38 -17.36
CA ALA A 74 2.81 24.19 -18.16
C ALA A 74 2.33 25.43 -17.40
N CYS A 75 1.90 25.27 -16.13
CA CYS A 75 1.51 26.39 -15.29
C CYS A 75 2.67 27.36 -15.00
N GLU A 76 3.89 26.84 -14.79
CA GLU A 76 5.08 27.68 -14.60
C GLU A 76 5.39 28.50 -15.87
N ALA A 77 5.23 27.92 -17.05
CA ALA A 77 5.39 28.62 -18.32
C ALA A 77 4.32 29.70 -18.53
N GLU A 78 3.05 29.40 -18.24
CA GLU A 78 1.95 30.36 -18.35
C GLU A 78 2.13 31.53 -17.38
N VAL A 79 2.48 31.25 -16.12
CA VAL A 79 2.68 32.29 -15.10
C VAL A 79 3.89 33.15 -15.42
N LYS A 80 4.99 32.55 -15.92
CA LYS A 80 6.15 33.32 -16.40
C LYS A 80 5.81 34.18 -17.61
N GLY A 81 5.00 33.67 -18.55
CA GLY A 81 4.56 34.40 -19.74
C GLY A 81 3.68 35.61 -19.43
N GLN A 82 2.96 35.58 -18.32
CA GLN A 82 2.11 36.69 -17.86
C GLN A 82 2.88 37.82 -17.16
N GLY A 83 4.20 37.67 -16.93
CA GLY A 83 5.01 38.71 -16.30
C GLY A 83 4.65 39.02 -14.84
N LEU A 84 3.89 38.12 -14.19
CA LEU A 84 3.46 38.25 -12.80
C LEU A 84 4.65 38.08 -11.85
N LYS A 85 4.65 38.82 -10.73
CA LYS A 85 5.69 38.75 -9.71
C LYS A 85 5.13 38.28 -8.36
N ASP A 86 6.00 37.70 -7.55
CA ASP A 86 5.75 37.39 -6.14
C ASP A 86 4.40 36.70 -5.87
N LYS A 87 3.50 37.37 -5.14
CA LYS A 87 2.24 36.82 -4.65
C LYS A 87 1.24 36.57 -5.78
N GLU A 88 1.25 37.39 -6.83
CA GLU A 88 0.36 37.24 -7.97
C GLU A 88 0.78 36.04 -8.83
N ALA A 89 2.08 35.84 -9.02
CA ALA A 89 2.61 34.64 -9.67
C ALA A 89 2.26 33.37 -8.88
N LEU A 90 2.39 33.40 -7.56
CA LEU A 90 2.00 32.28 -6.70
C LEU A 90 0.50 31.97 -6.75
N ALA A 91 -0.34 33.01 -6.77
CA ALA A 91 -1.79 32.87 -6.84
C ALA A 91 -2.21 32.30 -8.21
N ALA A 92 -1.66 32.81 -9.30
CA ALA A 92 -1.90 32.33 -10.65
C ALA A 92 -1.41 30.89 -10.83
N PHE A 93 -0.23 30.55 -10.31
CA PHE A 93 0.30 29.20 -10.32
C PHE A 93 -0.60 28.23 -9.52
N LYS A 94 -1.05 28.61 -8.32
CA LYS A 94 -1.99 27.81 -7.52
C LYS A 94 -3.34 27.64 -8.20
N ALA A 95 -3.85 28.68 -8.86
CA ALA A 95 -5.10 28.62 -9.62
C ALA A 95 -4.96 27.70 -10.83
N CYS A 96 -3.83 27.76 -11.53
CA CYS A 96 -3.52 26.90 -12.66
C CYS A 96 -3.38 25.42 -12.25
N MET A 97 -2.69 25.13 -11.14
CA MET A 97 -2.58 23.77 -10.61
C MET A 97 -3.93 23.19 -10.17
N LYS A 98 -4.90 24.04 -9.78
CA LYS A 98 -6.27 23.67 -9.40
C LYS A 98 -7.28 23.61 -10.55
N LYS A 99 -6.91 24.05 -11.76
CA LYS A 99 -7.72 23.84 -12.96
C LYS A 99 -7.58 22.38 -13.37
N ASP A 100 -8.42 21.51 -12.83
CA ASP A 100 -8.66 20.17 -13.37
C ASP A 100 -9.80 20.23 -14.39
#